data_AF-A0A7Y2HN07-F1
#
_entry.id   AF-A0A7Y2HN07-F1
#
_cell.length_a   1.000
_cell.length_b   1.000
_cell.length_c   1.000
_cell.angle_alpha   90.00
_cell.angle_beta   90.00
_cell.angle_gamma   90.00
#
_symmetry.space_group_name_H-M   'P 1'
#
loop_
_entity.id
_entity.type
_entity.pdbx_description
1 polymer ?
#
loop_
_entity_poly.entity_id
_entity_poly.type
_entity_poly.pdbx_seq_one_letter_code
_entity_poly.pdbx_strand_id
1 'polypeptide(L)'
;MSPPLHLVVPGSIEQRTGGYIYDARLVREWTAAGVPVAVHEVPGRFPGPEPGALAALDAALSRLPTGARVVVDGLALGAAPDVAAE
;
A
#
# COMPACT_ATOMS: atom_id res chain seq x y z
N MET A 1 -8.97 20.34 7.12
CA MET A 1 -8.64 19.41 6.01
C MET A 1 -8.75 18.00 6.55
N SER A 2 -9.38 17.07 5.84
CA SER A 2 -9.43 15.66 6.27
C SER A 2 -8.03 15.03 6.20
N PRO A 3 -7.68 14.11 7.12
CA PRO A 3 -6.45 13.34 7.02
C PRO A 3 -6.44 12.49 5.74
N PRO A 4 -5.26 12.24 5.15
CA PRO A 4 -5.14 11.43 3.94
C PRO A 4 -5.50 9.97 4.18
N LEU A 5 -5.98 9.33 3.11
CA LEU A 5 -5.98 7.88 2.98
C LEU A 5 -4.56 7.43 2.63
N HIS A 6 -4.01 6.47 3.35
CA HIS A 6 -2.71 5.88 3.03
C HIS A 6 -2.92 4.62 2.19
N LEU A 7 -2.37 4.60 0.97
CA LEU A 7 -2.37 3.43 0.10
C LEU A 7 -0.98 2.80 0.12
N VAL A 8 -0.88 1.53 0.50
CA VAL A 8 0.37 0.76 0.51
C VAL A 8 0.37 -0.23 -0.65
N VAL A 9 1.36 -0.13 -1.54
CA VAL A 9 1.47 -0.95 -2.75
C VAL A 9 2.82 -1.69 -2.82
N PRO A 10 2.87 -2.89 -3.42
CA PRO A 10 4.10 -3.69 -3.50
C PRO A 10 5.03 -3.20 -4.62
N GLY A 11 5.85 -2.21 -4.34
CA GLY A 11 6.78 -1.63 -5.30
C GLY A 11 6.12 -0.50 -6.10
N SER A 12 6.70 -0.16 -7.26
CA SER A 12 6.28 1.06 -7.96
C SER A 12 4.84 0.99 -8.48
N ILE A 13 4.03 1.99 -8.15
CA ILE A 13 2.64 2.14 -8.63
C ILE A 13 2.58 2.38 -10.15
N GLU A 14 3.69 2.78 -10.76
CA GLU A 14 3.80 3.05 -12.20
C GLU A 14 3.97 1.77 -13.04
N GLN A 15 4.08 0.60 -12.41
CA GLN A 15 4.16 -0.67 -13.13
C GLN A 15 2.94 -0.89 -14.02
N ARG A 16 3.18 -1.34 -15.25
CA ARG A 16 2.14 -1.48 -16.28
C ARG A 16 1.53 -2.88 -16.30
N THR A 17 1.08 -3.36 -15.15
CA THR A 17 0.30 -4.61 -15.03
C THR A 17 -1.06 -4.33 -14.40
N GLY A 18 -1.99 -5.30 -14.48
CA GLY A 18 -3.40 -5.07 -14.12
C GLY A 18 -3.61 -4.50 -12.72
N GLY A 19 -2.95 -5.07 -11.70
CA GLY A 19 -3.09 -4.62 -10.30
C GLY A 19 -2.60 -3.19 -10.06
N TYR A 20 -1.40 -2.85 -10.54
CA TYR A 20 -0.83 -1.52 -10.36
C TYR A 20 -1.58 -0.45 -11.18
N ILE A 21 -2.09 -0.79 -12.37
CA ILE A 21 -2.97 0.11 -13.13
C ILE A 21 -4.27 0.37 -12.37
N TYR A 22 -4.81 -0.66 -11.69
CA TYR A 22 -5.97 -0.50 -10.84
C TYR A 22 -5.69 0.43 -9.66
N ASP A 23 -4.57 0.25 -8.95
CA ASP A 23 -4.14 1.10 -7.84
C ASP A 23 -3.93 2.55 -8.26
N ALA A 24 -3.20 2.77 -9.36
CA ALA A 24 -2.99 4.10 -9.92
C ALA A 24 -4.32 4.78 -10.28
N ARG A 25 -5.30 4.01 -10.77
CA ARG A 25 -6.64 4.52 -11.05
C ARG A 25 -7.39 4.85 -9.76
N LEU A 26 -7.31 4.03 -8.71
CA LEU A 26 -7.90 4.35 -7.41
C LEU A 26 -7.38 5.68 -6.85
N VAL A 27 -6.05 5.89 -6.86
CA VAL A 27 -5.44 7.16 -6.44
C VAL A 27 -6.00 8.33 -7.22
N ARG A 28 -6.11 8.20 -8.54
CA ARG A 28 -6.68 9.25 -9.40
C ARG A 28 -8.13 9.56 -9.04
N GLU A 29 -8.97 8.53 -8.93
CA GLU A 29 -10.41 8.73 -8.65
C GLU A 29 -10.66 9.28 -7.25
N TRP A 30 -9.92 8.82 -6.23
CA TRP A 30 -10.01 9.38 -4.87
C TRP A 30 -9.56 10.84 -4.83
N THR A 31 -8.46 11.17 -5.50
CA THR A 31 -7.98 12.55 -5.61
C THR A 31 -9.02 13.44 -6.30
N ALA A 32 -9.62 12.96 -7.40
CA ALA A 32 -10.68 13.67 -8.12
C ALA A 32 -11.95 13.86 -7.26
N ALA A 33 -12.23 12.94 -6.34
CA ALA A 33 -13.32 13.04 -5.37
C ALA A 33 -12.98 13.91 -4.14
N GLY A 34 -11.80 14.53 -4.08
CA GLY A 34 -11.37 15.36 -2.97
C GLY A 34 -10.89 14.59 -1.74
N VAL A 35 -10.61 13.29 -1.87
CA VAL A 35 -9.98 12.47 -0.83
C VAL A 35 -8.46 12.56 -1.01
N PRO A 36 -7.71 13.17 -0.08
CA PRO A 36 -6.26 13.21 -0.18
C PRO A 36 -5.70 11.80 0.00
N VAL A 37 -4.74 11.40 -0.86
CA VAL A 37 -4.11 10.08 -0.84
C VAL A 37 -2.60 10.22 -0.72
N ALA A 38 -2.00 9.42 0.17
CA ALA A 38 -0.56 9.26 0.27
C ALA A 38 -0.19 7.82 -0.12
N VAL A 39 0.62 7.65 -1.17
CA VAL A 39 1.05 6.35 -1.67
C VAL A 39 2.37 5.96 -1.04
N HIS A 40 2.46 4.73 -0.54
CA HIS A 40 3.67 4.13 0.02
C HIS A 40 4.06 2.92 -0.81
N GLU A 41 5.12 3.06 -1.59
CA GLU A 41 5.67 1.97 -2.40
C GLU A 41 6.63 1.12 -1.56
N VAL A 42 6.29 -0.15 -1.35
CA VAL A 42 7.08 -1.07 -0.52
C VAL A 42 8.02 -1.88 -1.41
N PRO A 43 9.35 -1.72 -1.30
CA PRO A 43 10.28 -2.50 -2.10
C PRO A 43 10.24 -3.98 -1.71
N GLY A 44 10.44 -4.86 -2.70
CA GLY A 44 10.52 -6.30 -2.50
C GLY A 44 9.78 -7.07 -3.59
N ARG A 45 9.91 -8.41 -3.57
CA ARG A 45 9.26 -9.28 -4.54
C ARG A 45 7.96 -9.88 -4.01
N PHE A 46 6.86 -9.19 -4.25
CA PHE A 46 5.52 -9.67 -3.89
C PHE A 46 4.90 -10.53 -5.01
N PRO A 47 4.05 -11.52 -4.70
CA PRO A 47 3.63 -11.96 -3.36
C PRO A 47 4.59 -13.02 -2.75
N GLY A 48 5.85 -13.08 -3.21
CA GLY A 48 6.80 -14.08 -2.72
C GLY A 48 7.12 -13.87 -1.23
N PRO A 49 7.41 -14.95 -0.47
CA PRO A 49 7.80 -14.87 0.94
C PRO A 49 9.27 -14.45 1.05
N GLU A 50 9.65 -13.36 0.41
CA GLU A 50 10.97 -12.78 0.58
C GLU A 50 11.01 -12.07 1.94
N PRO A 51 11.91 -12.46 2.87
CA PRO A 51 11.96 -11.83 4.20
C PRO A 51 12.15 -10.31 4.15
N GLY A 52 12.86 -9.80 3.12
CA GLY A 52 13.04 -8.36 2.90
C GLY A 52 11.75 -7.62 2.59
N ALA A 53 10.81 -8.26 1.88
CA ALA A 53 9.52 -7.66 1.52
C ALA A 53 8.60 -7.53 2.75
N LEU A 54 8.60 -8.53 3.63
CA LEU A 54 7.88 -8.52 4.90
C LEU A 54 8.37 -7.42 5.83
N ALA A 55 9.69 -7.34 6.04
CA ALA A 55 10.28 -6.30 6.88
C ALA A 55 10.05 -4.89 6.32
N ALA A 56 10.05 -4.75 4.99
CA ALA A 56 9.75 -3.47 4.34
C ALA A 56 8.28 -3.07 4.52
N LEU A 57 7.35 -4.03 4.45
CA LEU A 57 5.92 -3.79 4.68
C LEU A 57 5.65 -3.39 6.13
N ASP A 58 6.19 -4.14 7.09
CA ASP A 58 6.11 -3.83 8.52
C ASP A 58 6.64 -2.41 8.80
N ALA A 59 7.87 -2.11 8.34
CA ALA A 59 8.46 -0.80 8.51
C ALA A 59 7.67 0.34 7.82
N ALA A 60 6.97 0.06 6.72
CA ALA A 60 6.10 1.05 6.08
C ALA A 60 4.87 1.35 6.96
N LEU A 61 4.23 0.31 7.51
CA LEU A 61 3.05 0.43 8.37
C LEU A 61 3.39 1.07 9.72
N SER A 62 4.49 0.69 10.38
CA SER A 62 4.87 1.26 11.68
C SER A 62 5.22 2.76 11.64
N ARG A 63 5.50 3.31 10.44
CA ARG A 63 5.76 4.75 10.25
C ARG A 63 4.49 5.57 10.08
N LEU A 64 3.32 4.93 9.93
CA LEU A 64 2.06 5.64 9.78
C LEU A 64 1.58 6.20 11.12
N PRO A 65 0.90 7.36 11.13
CA PRO A 65 0.32 7.89 12.35
C PRO A 65 -0.69 6.90 12.96
N THR A 66 -0.70 6.79 14.28
CA THR A 66 -1.73 6.01 14.99
C THR A 66 -3.13 6.51 14.64
N GLY A 67 -4.03 5.59 14.29
CA GLY A 67 -5.40 5.91 13.85
C GLY A 67 -5.51 6.37 12.39
N ALA A 68 -4.44 6.30 11.61
CA ALA A 68 -4.48 6.55 10.17
C ALA A 68 -5.38 5.54 9.44
N ARG A 69 -6.03 6.00 8.37
CA ARG A 69 -6.82 5.13 7.48
C ARG A 69 -5.88 4.55 6.43
N VAL A 70 -5.77 3.23 6.40
CA VAL A 70 -4.82 2.52 5.52
C VAL A 70 -5.59 1.56 4.61
N VAL A 71 -5.25 1.55 3.32
CA VAL A 71 -5.61 0.54 2.35
C VAL A 71 -4.33 -0.14 1.91
N VAL A 72 -4.30 -1.46 2.01
CA VAL A 72 -3.14 -2.27 1.62
C VAL A 72 -3.52 -3.10 0.40
N ASP A 73 -2.68 -3.06 -0.63
CA ASP A 73 -2.86 -3.90 -1.81
C ASP A 73 -2.82 -5.40 -1.45
N GLY A 74 -3.63 -6.20 -2.15
CA GLY A 74 -3.81 -7.62 -1.84
C GLY A 74 -2.56 -8.47 -2.07
N LEU A 75 -1.65 -8.09 -2.98
CA LEU A 75 -0.38 -8.80 -3.18
C LEU A 75 0.60 -8.47 -2.05
N ALA A 76 0.59 -7.23 -1.54
CA ALA A 76 1.37 -6.85 -0.37
C ALA A 76 0.88 -7.58 0.88
N LEU A 77 -0.42 -7.56 1.14
CA LEU A 77 -1.02 -8.22 2.29
C LEU A 77 -0.93 -9.75 2.21
N GLY A 78 -1.12 -10.32 1.03
CA GLY A 78 -1.06 -11.76 0.80
C GLY A 78 0.32 -12.38 1.08
N ALA A 79 1.38 -11.58 1.04
CA ALA A 79 2.71 -12.02 1.45
C ALA A 79 2.87 -12.06 2.98
N ALA A 80 2.03 -11.34 3.74
CA ALA A 80 2.20 -11.05 5.16
C ALA A 80 0.91 -11.32 5.97
N PRO A 81 0.43 -12.58 6.06
CA PRO A 81 -0.79 -12.91 6.78
C PRO A 81 -0.75 -12.50 8.26
N ASP A 82 0.43 -12.55 8.90
CA ASP A 82 0.59 -12.16 10.30
C ASP A 82 0.49 -10.64 10.50
N VAL A 83 0.92 -9.84 9.52
CA VAL A 83 0.84 -8.37 9.54
C VAL A 83 -0.62 -7.89 9.40
N ALA A 84 -1.49 -8.70 8.79
CA ALA A 84 -2.91 -8.40 8.65
C ALA A 84 -3.74 -8.63 9.93
N ALA A 85 -3.16 -9.29 10.94
CA ALA A 85 -3.87 -9.75 12.13
C ALA A 85 -3.80 -8.79 13.33
N GLU A 86 -3.05 -7.69 13.21
CA GLU A 86 -2.93 -6.61 14.22
C GLU A 86 -3.84 -5.42 13.92
#